data_AF-A0A933RBS0-F1
#
_entry.id   AF-A0A933RBS0-F1
#
_cell.length_a   1.000
_cell.length_b   1.000
_cell.length_c   1.000
_cell.angle_alpha   90.00
_cell.angle_beta   90.00
_cell.angle_gamma   90.00
#
_symmetry.space_group_name_H-M   'P 1'
#
loop_
_entity.id
_entity.type
_entity.pdbx_description
1 polymer ?
#
loop_
_entity_poly.entity_id
_entity_poly.type
_entity_poly.pdbx_seq_one_letter_code
_entity_poly.pdbx_strand_id
1 'polypeptide(L)'
;MRPRRARRLLPALGLVVAALTLAGCAKDAPQDTWAPEGENAQRIHNLQWPIFLAAGIVGLIVFVVVIYVVIRYRDRGQGMPQQTHGKPALEIFLTIVPAVILVAVGIPTVSTIFKLAKTSDTQCIINVTGQQWWWEYDYPV
;
A
#
# COMPACT_ATOMS: atom_id res chain seq x y z
N MET A 1 -40.66 13.59 -15.59
CA MET A 1 -39.63 12.60 -15.21
C MET A 1 -38.28 13.33 -15.07
N ARG A 2 -37.71 13.42 -13.86
CA ARG A 2 -36.72 14.48 -13.51
C ARG A 2 -35.26 13.94 -13.53
N PRO A 3 -34.31 14.59 -14.24
CA PRO A 3 -32.94 14.10 -14.50
C PRO A 3 -31.99 14.28 -13.30
N ARG A 4 -32.44 13.95 -12.09
CA ARG A 4 -31.70 14.22 -10.84
C ARG A 4 -30.40 13.42 -10.67
N ARG A 5 -30.21 12.31 -11.40
CA ARG A 5 -29.00 11.49 -11.32
C ARG A 5 -27.79 12.13 -12.04
N ALA A 6 -27.99 12.73 -13.21
CA ALA A 6 -26.90 13.34 -13.98
C ALA A 6 -26.25 14.53 -13.24
N ARG A 7 -27.06 15.33 -12.54
CA ARG A 7 -26.61 16.50 -11.78
C ARG A 7 -25.79 16.16 -10.51
N ARG A 8 -25.88 14.92 -10.00
CA ARG A 8 -25.09 14.44 -8.85
C ARG A 8 -23.77 13.77 -9.25
N LEU A 9 -23.63 13.35 -10.50
CA LEU A 9 -22.41 12.69 -11.02
C LEU A 9 -21.35 13.70 -11.50
N LEU A 10 -21.79 14.88 -11.96
CA LEU A 10 -20.92 16.00 -12.36
C LEU A 10 -19.89 16.44 -11.30
N PRO A 11 -20.25 16.64 -10.01
CA PRO A 11 -19.26 17.03 -9.01
C PRO A 11 -18.28 15.89 -8.67
N ALA A 12 -18.72 14.63 -8.69
CA ALA A 12 -17.84 13.48 -8.44
C ALA A 12 -16.82 13.27 -9.56
N LEU A 13 -17.24 13.45 -10.82
CA LEU A 13 -16.34 13.42 -11.97
C LEU A 13 -15.34 14.58 -11.93
N GLY A 14 -15.80 15.78 -11.57
CA GLY A 14 -14.93 16.94 -11.38
C GLY A 14 -13.86 16.73 -10.31
N LEU A 15 -14.21 16.06 -9.20
CA LEU A 15 -13.28 15.76 -8.11
C LEU A 15 -12.22 14.72 -8.52
N VAL A 16 -12.61 13.71 -9.30
CA VAL A 16 -11.67 12.70 -9.84
C VAL A 16 -10.73 13.33 -10.87
N VAL A 17 -11.24 14.18 -11.77
CA VAL A 17 -10.41 14.90 -12.75
C VAL A 17 -9.48 15.90 -12.06
N ALA A 18 -9.95 16.60 -11.02
CA ALA A 18 -9.12 17.48 -10.21
C ALA A 18 -8.00 16.70 -9.47
N ALA A 19 -8.33 15.55 -8.89
CA ALA A 19 -7.34 14.68 -8.24
C ALA A 19 -6.29 14.14 -9.23
N LEU A 20 -6.70 13.78 -10.45
CA LEU A 20 -5.79 13.33 -11.51
C LEU A 20 -4.89 14.45 -12.06
N THR A 21 -5.38 15.69 -12.08
CA THR A 21 -4.61 16.85 -12.58
C THR A 21 -3.72 17.48 -11.52
N LEU A 22 -4.07 17.35 -10.23
CA LEU A 22 -3.26 17.79 -9.09
C LEU A 22 -2.22 16.75 -8.65
N ALA A 23 -2.29 15.52 -9.17
CA ALA A 23 -1.23 14.52 -9.01
C ALA A 23 0.00 14.95 -9.84
N GLY A 24 0.81 15.86 -9.29
CA GLY A 24 2.08 16.24 -9.88
C GLY A 24 3.07 15.09 -9.86
N CYS A 25 3.56 14.66 -11.02
CA CYS A 25 4.72 13.78 -11.11
C CYS A 25 5.99 14.61 -10.94
N ALA A 26 6.71 14.41 -9.84
CA ALA A 26 8.09 14.87 -9.72
C ALA A 26 8.97 13.93 -10.55
N LYS A 27 9.49 14.43 -11.68
CA LYS A 27 10.41 13.70 -12.54
C LYS A 27 11.84 14.06 -12.13
N ASP A 28 12.71 13.05 -12.00
CA ASP A 28 14.14 13.20 -11.72
C ASP A 28 14.47 13.93 -10.39
N ALA A 29 13.75 13.58 -9.32
CA ALA A 29 14.07 14.09 -7.99
C ALA A 29 15.36 13.43 -7.44
N PRO A 30 16.31 14.18 -6.88
CA PRO A 30 17.58 13.63 -6.38
C PRO A 30 17.41 12.71 -5.15
N GLN A 31 16.26 12.78 -4.47
CA GLN A 31 15.87 11.85 -3.41
C GLN A 31 14.55 11.16 -3.79
N ASP A 32 14.63 10.20 -4.71
CA ASP A 32 13.50 9.34 -5.07
C ASP A 32 13.64 7.95 -4.43
N THR A 33 12.67 7.59 -3.58
CA THR A 33 12.57 6.25 -2.98
C THR A 33 12.36 5.14 -4.02
N TRP A 34 11.89 5.50 -5.22
CA TRP A 34 11.62 4.57 -6.32
C TRP A 34 12.84 4.32 -7.22
N ALA A 35 13.97 5.03 -7.02
CA ALA A 35 15.22 4.87 -7.77
C ALA A 35 16.39 4.45 -6.87
N PRO A 36 16.53 3.17 -6.52
CA PRO A 36 17.56 2.69 -5.59
C PRO A 36 18.94 2.54 -6.23
N GLU A 37 19.94 3.26 -5.73
CA GLU A 37 21.33 3.16 -6.22
C GLU A 37 22.19 2.15 -5.44
N GLY A 38 21.95 1.99 -4.13
CA GLY A 38 22.71 1.05 -3.29
C GLY A 38 22.20 -0.39 -3.37
N GLU A 39 23.09 -1.39 -3.21
CA GLU A 39 22.71 -2.81 -3.25
C GLU A 39 21.64 -3.15 -2.20
N ASN A 40 21.81 -2.68 -0.96
CA ASN A 40 20.81 -2.87 0.10
C ASN A 40 19.48 -2.18 -0.23
N ALA A 41 19.53 -1.00 -0.86
CA ALA A 41 18.33 -0.29 -1.30
C ALA A 41 17.61 -1.06 -2.42
N GLN A 42 18.34 -1.66 -3.37
CA GLN A 42 17.78 -2.51 -4.42
C GLN A 42 17.13 -3.77 -3.84
N ARG A 43 17.73 -4.40 -2.82
CA ARG A 43 17.13 -5.54 -2.12
C ARG A 43 15.80 -5.17 -1.46
N ILE A 44 15.73 -4.02 -0.80
CA ILE A 44 14.48 -3.48 -0.23
C ILE A 44 13.47 -3.19 -1.34
N HIS A 45 13.91 -2.56 -2.43
CA HIS A 45 13.05 -2.20 -3.55
C HIS A 45 12.43 -3.43 -4.25
N ASN A 46 13.24 -4.47 -4.47
CA ASN A 46 12.77 -5.72 -5.07
C ASN A 46 11.78 -6.47 -4.18
N LEU A 47 11.87 -6.29 -2.86
CA LEU A 47 10.91 -6.83 -1.90
C LEU A 47 9.64 -5.97 -1.82
N GLN A 48 9.75 -4.64 -1.81
CA GLN A 48 8.58 -3.76 -1.66
C GLN A 48 7.62 -3.89 -2.83
N TRP A 49 8.13 -4.02 -4.07
CA TRP A 49 7.31 -3.98 -5.27
C TRP A 49 6.24 -5.09 -5.32
N PRO A 50 6.56 -6.38 -5.11
CA PRO A 50 5.55 -7.43 -5.08
C PRO A 50 4.59 -7.29 -3.90
N ILE A 51 5.05 -6.81 -2.73
CA ILE A 51 4.20 -6.57 -1.56
C ILE A 51 3.21 -5.45 -1.85
N PHE A 52 3.68 -4.35 -2.44
CA PHE A 52 2.86 -3.22 -2.86
C PHE A 52 1.81 -3.65 -3.89
N LEU A 53 2.20 -4.47 -4.87
CA LEU A 53 1.27 -5.04 -5.84
C LEU A 53 0.20 -5.91 -5.17
N ALA A 54 0.59 -6.79 -4.25
CA ALA A 54 -0.35 -7.64 -3.50
C ALA A 54 -1.33 -6.80 -2.66
N ALA A 55 -0.83 -5.78 -1.95
CA ALA A 55 -1.66 -4.85 -1.20
C ALA A 55 -2.62 -4.08 -2.12
N GLY A 56 -2.15 -3.64 -3.29
CA GLY A 56 -2.97 -3.00 -4.32
C GLY A 56 -4.10 -3.90 -4.83
N ILE A 57 -3.83 -5.18 -5.09
CA ILE A 57 -4.85 -6.16 -5.51
C ILE A 57 -5.90 -6.36 -4.42
N VAL A 58 -5.49 -6.57 -3.17
CA VAL A 58 -6.42 -6.73 -2.03
C VAL A 58 -7.27 -5.46 -1.86
N GLY A 59 -6.63 -4.30 -1.89
CA GLY A 59 -7.32 -3.01 -1.82
C GLY A 59 -8.34 -2.83 -2.95
N LEU A 60 -7.98 -3.18 -4.18
CA LEU A 60 -8.88 -3.14 -5.32
C LEU A 60 -10.09 -4.06 -5.14
N ILE A 61 -9.90 -5.29 -4.68
CA ILE A 61 -10.99 -6.25 -4.42
C ILE A 61 -11.96 -5.67 -3.39
N VAL A 62 -11.45 -5.17 -2.26
CA VAL A 62 -12.27 -4.55 -1.20
C VAL A 62 -13.03 -3.35 -1.75
N PHE A 63 -12.35 -2.48 -2.51
CA PHE A 63 -12.95 -1.28 -3.08
C PHE A 63 -14.08 -1.61 -4.06
N VAL A 64 -13.89 -2.60 -4.93
CA VAL A 64 -14.93 -3.08 -5.87
C VAL A 64 -16.13 -3.64 -5.11
N VAL A 65 -15.91 -4.46 -4.07
CA VAL A 65 -16.99 -5.03 -3.25
C VAL A 65 -17.79 -3.93 -2.55
N VAL A 66 -17.11 -2.94 -1.95
CA VAL A 66 -17.77 -1.81 -1.28
C VAL A 66 -18.59 -0.98 -2.29
N ILE A 67 -18.01 -0.62 -3.44
CA ILE A 67 -18.72 0.12 -4.48
C ILE A 67 -19.94 -0.66 -4.96
N TYR A 68 -19.79 -1.96 -5.20
CA TYR A 68 -20.88 -2.83 -5.60
C TYR A 68 -22.02 -2.81 -4.58
N VAL A 69 -21.70 -2.99 -3.30
CA VAL A 69 -22.70 -2.97 -2.22
C VAL A 69 -23.42 -1.63 -2.16
N VAL A 70 -22.68 -0.52 -2.20
CA VAL A 70 -23.24 0.83 -2.16
C VAL A 70 -24.18 1.10 -3.33
N ILE A 71 -23.85 0.65 -4.55
CA ILE A 71 -24.69 0.87 -5.73
C ILE A 71 -25.92 -0.06 -5.74
N ARG A 72 -25.71 -1.33 -5.38
CA ARG A 72 -26.72 -2.40 -5.48
C ARG A 72 -27.78 -2.33 -4.38
N TYR A 73 -27.37 -2.01 -3.16
CA TYR A 73 -28.23 -1.99 -1.97
C TYR A 73 -28.61 -0.58 -1.51
N ARG A 74 -28.31 0.44 -2.32
CA ARG A 74 -28.77 1.82 -2.04
C ARG A 74 -30.28 1.85 -1.86
N ASP A 75 -30.74 2.53 -0.82
CA ASP A 75 -32.16 2.76 -0.61
C ASP A 75 -32.78 3.56 -1.78
N ARG A 76 -33.98 3.12 -2.17
CA ARG A 76 -34.81 3.69 -3.25
C ARG A 76 -36.28 3.80 -2.84
N GLY A 77 -36.60 3.70 -1.55
CA GLY A 77 -37.98 3.61 -1.06
C GLY A 77 -38.52 2.18 -1.09
N GLN A 78 -37.64 1.19 -0.93
CA GLN A 78 -38.01 -0.23 -0.84
C GLN A 78 -38.23 -0.64 0.62
N GLY A 79 -38.98 -1.72 0.86
CA GLY A 79 -39.26 -2.22 2.20
C GLY A 79 -38.01 -2.68 2.97
N MET A 80 -38.17 -2.98 4.26
CA MET A 80 -37.06 -3.42 5.12
C MET A 80 -36.35 -4.65 4.54
N PRO A 81 -35.01 -4.65 4.46
CA PRO A 81 -34.25 -5.78 3.94
C PRO A 81 -34.29 -6.96 4.90
N GLN A 82 -34.02 -8.16 4.39
CA GLN A 82 -33.89 -9.38 5.18
C GLN A 82 -32.81 -9.22 6.27
N GLN A 83 -33.18 -9.41 7.54
CA GLN A 83 -32.27 -9.31 8.68
C GLN A 83 -31.50 -10.64 8.83
N THR A 84 -30.32 -10.72 8.25
CA THR A 84 -29.42 -11.88 8.40
C THR A 84 -28.30 -11.56 9.39
N HIS A 85 -27.98 -12.48 10.30
CA HIS A 85 -27.00 -12.25 11.37
C HIS A 85 -25.54 -12.54 10.97
N GLY A 86 -25.30 -13.29 9.89
CA GLY A 86 -23.95 -13.65 9.45
C GLY A 86 -23.92 -14.99 8.72
N LYS A 87 -22.75 -15.39 8.26
CA LYS A 87 -22.51 -16.71 7.64
C LYS A 87 -21.19 -17.25 8.19
N PRO A 88 -21.20 -18.24 9.11
CA PRO A 88 -19.98 -18.74 9.75
C PRO A 88 -18.90 -19.20 8.75
N ALA A 89 -19.31 -19.85 7.66
CA ALA A 89 -18.38 -20.28 6.62
C ALA A 89 -17.65 -19.11 5.94
N LEU A 90 -18.31 -17.96 5.78
CA LEU A 90 -17.71 -16.75 5.20
C LEU A 90 -16.75 -16.10 6.18
N GLU A 91 -17.10 -16.06 7.47
CA GLU A 91 -16.25 -15.49 8.52
C GLU A 91 -14.93 -16.26 8.67
N ILE A 92 -15.00 -17.59 8.63
CA ILE A 92 -13.81 -18.46 8.66
C ILE A 92 -12.94 -18.20 7.42
N PHE A 93 -13.54 -18.16 6.24
CA PHE A 93 -12.83 -17.87 4.99
C PHE A 93 -12.11 -16.51 5.04
N LEU A 94 -12.80 -15.47 5.49
CA LEU A 94 -12.27 -14.11 5.64
C LEU A 94 -11.20 -13.98 6.72
N THR A 95 -11.06 -14.95 7.62
CA THR A 95 -10.00 -14.95 8.64
C THR A 95 -8.77 -15.72 8.15
N ILE A 96 -8.98 -16.87 7.52
CA ILE A 96 -7.91 -17.72 7.00
C ILE A 96 -7.17 -17.05 5.85
N VAL A 97 -7.90 -16.45 4.89
CA VAL A 97 -7.27 -15.84 3.70
C VAL A 97 -6.28 -14.72 4.07
N PRO A 98 -6.61 -13.72 4.91
CA PRO A 98 -5.65 -12.71 5.34
C PRO A 98 -4.48 -13.30 6.13
N ALA A 99 -4.72 -14.30 6.98
CA ALA A 99 -3.66 -14.96 7.75
C ALA A 99 -2.62 -15.61 6.81
N VAL A 100 -3.08 -16.32 5.77
CA VAL A 100 -2.20 -16.94 4.77
C VAL A 100 -1.42 -15.89 3.98
N ILE A 101 -2.05 -14.78 3.59
CA ILE A 101 -1.38 -13.67 2.90
C ILE A 101 -0.26 -13.08 3.78
N LEU A 102 -0.50 -12.88 5.08
CA LEU A 102 0.51 -12.39 6.00
C LEU A 102 1.71 -13.32 6.12
N VAL A 103 1.48 -14.64 6.20
CA VAL A 103 2.58 -15.63 6.22
C VAL A 103 3.38 -15.57 4.93
N ALA A 104 2.71 -15.50 3.78
CA ALA A 104 3.36 -15.42 2.47
C ALA A 104 4.25 -14.17 2.31
N VAL A 105 3.83 -13.03 2.87
CA VAL A 105 4.63 -11.78 2.90
C VAL A 105 5.73 -11.85 3.96
N GLY A 106 5.47 -12.49 5.11
CA GLY A 106 6.39 -12.56 6.24
C GLY A 106 7.68 -13.34 5.93
N ILE A 107 7.57 -14.48 5.25
CA ILE A 107 8.72 -15.35 4.92
C ILE A 107 9.83 -14.59 4.15
N PRO A 108 9.58 -13.96 2.98
CA PRO A 108 10.60 -13.24 2.24
C PRO A 108 11.08 -11.99 2.98
N THR A 109 10.22 -11.37 3.79
CA THR A 109 10.57 -10.19 4.60
C THR A 109 11.63 -10.55 5.65
N VAL A 110 11.38 -11.59 6.44
CA VAL A 110 12.34 -12.07 7.46
C VAL A 110 13.65 -12.52 6.81
N SER A 111 13.60 -13.25 5.69
CA SER A 111 14.81 -13.64 4.95
C SER A 111 15.63 -12.43 4.49
N THR A 112 14.97 -11.37 4.01
CA THR A 112 15.63 -10.15 3.54
C THR A 112 16.26 -9.38 4.69
N ILE A 113 15.60 -9.29 5.85
CA ILE A 113 16.14 -8.67 7.06
C ILE A 113 17.47 -9.32 7.46
N PHE A 114 17.53 -10.66 7.50
CA PHE A 114 18.78 -11.36 7.84
C PHE A 114 19.90 -11.14 6.81
N LYS A 115 19.56 -10.97 5.52
CA LYS A 115 20.55 -10.64 4.48
C LYS A 115 21.08 -9.22 4.66
N LEU A 116 20.22 -8.26 4.99
CA LEU A 116 20.59 -6.87 5.24
C LEU A 116 21.45 -6.69 6.49
N ALA A 117 21.23 -7.51 7.52
CA ALA A 117 22.00 -7.46 8.75
C ALA A 117 23.43 -8.02 8.62
N LYS A 118 23.76 -8.69 7.51
CA LYS A 118 25.06 -9.33 7.31
C LYS A 118 26.11 -8.29 6.89
N THR A 119 27.14 -8.11 7.70
CA THR A 119 28.25 -7.15 7.47
C THR A 119 29.59 -7.84 7.13
N SER A 120 29.55 -9.12 6.73
CA SER A 120 30.77 -9.93 6.58
C SER A 120 31.71 -9.50 5.45
N ASP A 121 31.28 -8.60 4.56
CA ASP A 121 32.06 -8.12 3.40
C ASP A 121 32.45 -6.64 3.56
N THR A 122 32.72 -6.22 4.80
CA THR A 122 33.04 -4.83 5.11
C THR A 122 34.48 -4.51 4.68
N GLN A 123 34.62 -3.67 3.65
CA GLN A 123 35.92 -3.18 3.16
C GLN A 123 36.38 -1.89 3.86
N CYS A 124 35.45 -1.11 4.41
CA CYS A 124 35.70 0.16 5.08
C CYS A 124 34.73 0.32 6.25
N ILE A 125 35.24 0.76 7.40
CA ILE A 125 34.45 1.09 8.58
C ILE A 125 34.37 2.61 8.66
N ILE A 126 33.17 3.15 8.79
CA ILE A 126 32.92 4.58 9.00
C ILE A 126 32.13 4.71 10.29
N ASN A 127 32.73 5.39 11.27
CA ASN A 127 32.07 5.77 12.51
C ASN A 127 31.25 7.03 12.26
N VAL A 128 29.93 6.95 12.42
CA VAL A 128 29.02 8.09 12.24
C VAL A 128 28.44 8.49 13.60
N THR A 129 28.82 9.67 14.09
CA THR A 129 28.34 10.21 15.37
C THR A 129 27.31 11.31 15.13
N GLY A 130 26.11 11.13 15.66
CA GLY A 130 25.05 12.15 15.62
C GLY A 130 25.24 13.19 16.72
N GLN A 131 25.47 14.44 16.34
CA GLN A 131 25.62 15.58 17.23
C GLN A 131 24.38 16.49 17.13
N GLN A 132 24.23 17.45 18.04
CA GLN A 132 23.10 18.37 18.00
C GLN A 132 23.15 19.22 16.73
N TRP A 133 22.26 18.90 15.77
CA TRP A 133 22.09 19.52 14.45
C TRP A 133 23.21 19.28 13.42
N TRP A 134 24.13 18.34 13.66
CA TRP A 134 25.15 17.96 12.67
C TRP A 134 25.63 16.52 12.84
N TRP A 135 26.40 16.02 11.88
CA TRP A 135 26.93 14.65 11.86
C TRP A 135 28.45 14.68 11.74
N GLU A 136 29.13 13.86 12.54
CA GLU A 136 30.57 13.68 12.52
C GLU A 136 30.91 12.30 11.93
N TYR A 137 31.94 12.25 11.09
CA TYR A 137 32.38 11.05 10.38
C TYR A 137 33.83 10.78 10.69
N ASP A 138 34.13 9.62 11.26
CA ASP A 138 35.47 9.16 11.58
C ASP A 138 35.80 7.87 10.81
N TYR A 139 37.03 7.81 10.28
CA TYR A 139 37.52 6.73 9.45
C TYR A 139 38.70 6.07 10.19
N PRO A 140 38.43 5.08 11.05
CA PRO A 140 39.50 4.39 11.76
C PRO A 140 40.43 3.70 10.74
N VAL A 141 41.72 3.98 10.86
CA VAL A 141 42.81 3.32 10.10
C VAL A 141 42.98 1.86 10.50
#